data_AF-A0A351K561-F1
#
_entry.id   AF-A0A351K561-F1
#
_cell.length_a   1.000
_cell.length_b   1.000
_cell.length_c   1.000
_cell.angle_alpha   90.00
_cell.angle_beta   90.00
_cell.angle_gamma   90.00
#
_symmetry.space_group_name_H-M   'P 1'
#
loop_
_entity.id
_entity.type
_entity.pdbx_description
1 polymer ?
#
loop_
_entity_poly.entity_id
_entity_poly.type
_entity_poly.pdbx_seq_one_letter_code
_entity_poly.pdbx_strand_id
1 'polypeptide(L)'
;MAGSLDGIAPGATLGVGSLPHRSASAAVEFSVKNFDLPVVPRLPRRSGAESLANQALVGVPGVEMGPYGTLAVDVTRLDPEAPVTTDLLTDNFVGFRA
;
A
#
# COMPACT_ATOMS: atom_id res chain seq x y z
N MET A 1 14.39 -12.32 -17.34
CA MET A 1 13.55 -13.50 -17.11
C MET A 1 12.13 -13.14 -17.51
N ALA A 2 11.58 -13.72 -18.57
CA ALA A 2 10.18 -13.54 -18.88
C ALA A 2 9.38 -14.42 -17.91
N GLY A 3 8.68 -13.81 -16.95
CA GLY A 3 7.85 -14.54 -16.01
C GLY A 3 6.66 -15.14 -16.75
N SER A 4 6.60 -16.48 -16.81
CA SER A 4 5.49 -17.16 -17.46
C SER A 4 4.23 -17.07 -16.59
N LEU A 5 3.08 -16.77 -17.21
CA LEU A 5 1.77 -16.73 -16.55
C LEU A 5 1.09 -18.12 -16.50
N ASP A 6 1.85 -19.20 -16.72
CA ASP A 6 1.33 -20.58 -16.84
C ASP A 6 0.52 -21.05 -15.61
N GLY A 7 0.68 -20.39 -14.46
CA GLY A 7 -0.08 -20.64 -13.24
C GLY A 7 -1.42 -19.89 -13.11
N ILE A 8 -1.77 -19.03 -14.06
CA ILE A 8 -2.97 -18.19 -14.00
C ILE A 8 -3.99 -18.70 -15.02
N ALA A 9 -5.13 -19.21 -14.52
CA ALA A 9 -6.20 -19.68 -15.37
C ALA A 9 -6.81 -18.53 -16.20
N PRO A 10 -7.21 -18.76 -17.47
CA PRO A 10 -7.98 -17.79 -18.23
C PRO A 10 -9.26 -17.39 -17.47
N GLY A 11 -9.48 -16.09 -17.31
CA GLY A 11 -10.62 -15.56 -16.55
C GLY A 11 -10.41 -15.47 -15.04
N ALA A 12 -9.21 -15.74 -14.53
CA ALA A 12 -8.86 -15.53 -13.13
C ALA A 12 -9.16 -14.08 -12.68
N THR A 13 -9.62 -13.95 -11.44
CA THR A 13 -10.04 -12.71 -10.80
C THR A 13 -8.95 -12.17 -9.89
N LEU A 14 -8.87 -10.84 -9.80
CA LEU A 14 -7.98 -10.13 -8.88
C LEU A 14 -8.65 -8.86 -8.34
N GLY A 15 -8.19 -8.42 -7.17
CA GLY A 15 -8.55 -7.12 -6.62
C GLY A 15 -7.72 -5.97 -7.24
N VAL A 16 -8.21 -4.73 -7.08
CA VAL A 16 -7.47 -3.49 -7.43
C VAL A 16 -6.64 -2.92 -6.26
N GLY A 17 -6.58 -3.64 -5.15
CA GLY A 17 -5.74 -3.35 -3.99
C GLY A 17 -6.46 -2.65 -2.83
N SER A 18 -7.10 -1.49 -3.04
CA SER A 18 -7.77 -0.81 -1.92
C SER A 18 -9.07 -1.49 -1.51
N LEU A 19 -9.29 -1.68 -0.22
CA LEU A 19 -10.52 -2.24 0.32
C LEU A 19 -11.15 -1.31 1.37
N PRO A 20 -12.49 -1.26 1.48
CA PRO A 20 -13.19 -0.35 2.39
C PRO A 20 -13.20 -0.86 3.85
N HIS A 21 -12.28 -1.75 4.22
CA HIS A 21 -12.21 -2.36 5.54
C HIS A 21 -11.50 -1.44 6.54
N ARG A 22 -11.89 -1.56 7.81
CA ARG A 22 -11.18 -0.97 8.95
C ARG A 22 -10.33 -1.98 9.72
N SER A 23 -10.61 -3.27 9.55
CA SER A 23 -9.83 -4.37 10.12
C SER A 23 -8.89 -4.93 9.06
N ALA A 24 -7.60 -5.03 9.39
CA ALA A 24 -6.60 -5.52 8.48
C ALA A 24 -6.73 -7.03 8.22
N SER A 25 -6.92 -7.82 9.27
CA SER A 25 -7.13 -9.27 9.15
C SER A 25 -8.38 -9.61 8.34
N ALA A 26 -9.50 -8.91 8.55
CA ALA A 26 -10.71 -9.12 7.77
C ALA A 26 -10.51 -8.78 6.28
N ALA A 27 -9.69 -7.77 5.97
CA ALA A 27 -9.39 -7.40 4.61
C ALA A 27 -8.50 -8.43 3.89
N VAL A 28 -7.50 -8.96 4.58
CA VAL A 28 -6.65 -10.05 4.07
C VAL A 28 -7.48 -11.29 3.84
N GLU A 29 -8.31 -11.67 4.82
CA GLU A 29 -9.24 -12.80 4.70
C GLU A 29 -10.17 -12.62 3.50
N PHE A 30 -10.74 -11.42 3.29
CA PHE A 30 -11.55 -11.12 2.12
C PHE A 30 -10.76 -11.29 0.82
N SER A 31 -9.55 -10.73 0.73
CA SER A 31 -8.71 -10.79 -0.47
C SER A 31 -8.37 -12.24 -0.85
N VAL A 32 -7.94 -13.05 0.13
CA VAL A 32 -7.57 -14.46 -0.07
C VAL A 32 -8.77 -15.34 -0.40
N LYS A 33 -9.95 -15.07 0.17
CA LYS A 33 -11.13 -15.93 -0.03
C LYS A 33 -11.91 -15.64 -1.32
N ASN A 34 -11.82 -14.43 -1.87
CA ASN A 34 -12.73 -13.97 -2.91
C ASN A 34 -12.08 -13.73 -4.29
N PHE A 35 -10.76 -13.87 -4.41
CA PHE A 35 -10.04 -13.68 -5.67
C PHE A 35 -9.10 -14.84 -5.95
N ASP A 36 -8.95 -15.19 -7.22
CA ASP A 36 -7.98 -16.21 -7.66
C ASP A 36 -6.54 -15.74 -7.43
N LEU A 37 -6.31 -14.43 -7.61
CA LEU A 37 -5.05 -13.76 -7.32
C LEU A 37 -5.27 -12.74 -6.20
N PRO A 38 -4.94 -13.09 -4.94
CA PRO A 38 -5.10 -12.16 -3.83
C PRO A 38 -4.13 -11.00 -3.97
N VAL A 39 -4.61 -9.81 -3.59
CA VAL A 39 -3.81 -8.59 -3.56
C VAL A 39 -3.66 -8.14 -2.12
N VAL A 40 -2.47 -7.64 -1.78
CA VAL A 40 -2.21 -6.99 -0.49
C VAL A 40 -3.18 -5.81 -0.33
N PRO A 41 -4.06 -5.83 0.67
CA PRO A 41 -5.07 -4.80 0.81
C PRO A 41 -4.44 -3.48 1.27
N ARG A 42 -4.87 -2.37 0.68
CA ARG A 42 -4.63 -1.01 1.19
C ARG A 42 -5.87 -0.50 1.90
N LEU A 43 -5.75 -0.01 3.13
CA LEU A 43 -6.90 0.30 4.00
C LEU A 43 -7.02 1.78 4.37
N PRO A 44 -7.32 2.68 3.40
CA PRO A 44 -7.44 4.11 3.66
C PRO A 44 -8.57 4.47 4.66
N ARG A 45 -9.55 3.57 4.85
CA ARG A 45 -10.61 3.74 5.86
C ARG A 45 -10.17 3.36 7.27
N ARG A 46 -9.10 2.55 7.41
CA ARG A 46 -8.44 2.25 8.69
C ARG A 46 -7.49 3.39 9.06
N SER A 47 -6.60 3.76 8.14
CA SER A 47 -5.62 4.81 8.33
C SER A 47 -5.36 5.56 7.03
N GLY A 48 -5.32 6.89 7.10
CA GLY A 48 -4.91 7.73 5.97
C GLY A 48 -3.48 7.42 5.50
N ALA A 49 -2.63 6.86 6.36
CA ALA A 49 -1.27 6.43 6.02
C ALA A 49 -1.23 5.35 4.93
N GLU A 50 -2.30 4.56 4.79
CA GLU A 50 -2.43 3.53 3.74
C GLU A 50 -3.00 4.06 2.42
N SER A 51 -3.14 5.39 2.28
CA SER A 51 -3.42 5.97 0.96
C SER A 51 -2.27 5.65 0.01
N LEU A 52 -2.59 5.51 -1.29
CA LEU A 52 -1.57 5.21 -2.30
C LEU A 52 -0.44 6.25 -2.31
N ALA A 53 -0.77 7.53 -2.16
CA ALA A 53 0.20 8.61 -2.12
C ALA A 53 1.09 8.54 -0.88
N ASN A 54 0.52 8.25 0.30
CA ASN A 54 1.29 8.13 1.54
C ASN A 54 2.21 6.90 1.53
N GLN A 55 1.75 5.77 1.00
CA GLN A 55 2.60 4.59 0.80
C GLN A 55 3.71 4.81 -0.23
N ALA A 56 3.46 5.61 -1.27
CA ALA A 56 4.46 5.90 -2.30
C ALA A 56 5.54 6.88 -1.83
N LEU A 57 5.21 7.77 -0.88
CA LEU A 57 6.09 8.87 -0.48
C LEU A 57 6.68 8.71 0.93
N VAL A 58 6.27 7.69 1.69
CA VAL A 58 6.85 7.43 3.02
C VAL A 58 8.36 7.17 2.91
N GLY A 59 9.14 7.92 3.69
CA GLY A 59 10.61 7.80 3.69
C GLY A 59 11.32 8.70 2.68
N VAL A 60 10.59 9.51 1.89
CA VAL A 60 11.17 10.54 1.01
C VAL A 60 11.62 11.73 1.87
N PRO A 61 12.90 12.14 1.82
CA PRO A 61 13.37 13.33 2.53
C PRO A 61 12.58 14.59 2.14
N GLY A 62 12.16 15.37 3.13
CA GLY A 62 11.37 16.59 2.89
C GLY A 62 9.87 16.34 2.67
N VAL A 63 9.39 15.09 2.74
CA VAL A 63 7.95 14.77 2.74
C VAL A 63 7.50 14.36 4.15
N GLU A 64 6.45 15.01 4.63
CA GLU A 64 5.86 14.74 5.94
C GLU A 64 4.38 14.36 5.78
N MET A 65 3.92 13.41 6.60
CA MET A 65 2.53 12.94 6.61
C MET A 65 1.80 13.56 7.81
N GLY A 66 0.69 14.24 7.56
CA GLY A 66 -0.13 14.83 8.60
C GLY A 66 -1.14 13.85 9.21
N PRO A 67 -1.72 14.21 10.37
CA PRO A 67 -2.87 13.49 10.90
C PRO A 67 -3.98 13.59 9.87
N TYR A 68 -4.74 12.51 9.64
CA TYR A 68 -5.75 12.40 8.58
C TYR A 68 -5.22 12.12 7.15
N GLY A 69 -3.94 11.77 7.00
CA GLY A 69 -3.40 11.29 5.72
C GLY A 69 -3.12 12.40 4.71
N THR A 70 -3.00 13.64 5.17
CA THR A 70 -2.50 14.75 4.37
C THR A 70 -0.99 14.60 4.12
N LEU A 71 -0.51 15.22 3.05
CA LEU A 71 0.90 15.27 2.68
C LEU A 71 1.38 16.71 2.69
N ALA A 72 2.53 16.95 3.30
CA ALA A 72 3.26 18.19 3.23
C ALA A 72 4.61 17.94 2.56
N VAL A 73 5.00 18.82 1.64
CA VAL A 73 6.28 18.74 0.92
C VAL A 73 7.04 20.03 1.18
N ASP A 74 8.17 19.92 1.86
CA ASP A 74 9.13 21.00 2.01
C ASP A 74 10.11 20.97 0.83
N VAL A 75 9.86 21.84 -0.15
CA VAL A 75 10.66 21.95 -1.37
C VAL A 75 12.10 22.39 -1.12
N THR A 76 12.42 22.93 0.06
CA THR A 76 13.79 23.32 0.43
C THR A 76 14.60 22.15 1.00
N ARG A 77 13.91 21.09 1.46
CA ARG A 77 14.50 19.87 2.03
C ARG A 77 14.34 18.64 1.13
N LEU A 78 13.53 18.75 0.08
CA LEU A 78 13.35 17.69 -0.91
C LEU A 78 14.60 17.53 -1.77
N ASP A 79 15.20 16.35 -1.72
CA ASP A 79 16.31 15.95 -2.60
C ASP A 79 15.81 14.82 -3.51
N PRO A 80 15.60 15.08 -4.83
CA PRO A 80 15.13 14.07 -5.77
C PRO A 80 16.09 12.90 -5.99
N GLU A 81 17.38 13.09 -5.71
CA GLU A 81 18.42 12.08 -5.92
C GLU A 81 18.75 11.29 -4.65
N ALA A 82 18.22 11.73 -3.50
CA ALA A 82 18.43 11.02 -2.24
C ALA A 82 17.71 9.66 -2.23
N PRO A 83 18.32 8.64 -1.61
CA PRO A 83 17.66 7.34 -1.47
C PRO A 83 16.42 7.44 -0.58
N VAL A 84 15.33 6.83 -1.02
CA VAL A 84 14.12 6.67 -0.21
C VAL A 84 14.37 5.59 0.83
N THR A 85 14.34 5.95 2.11
CA THR A 85 14.52 5.01 3.22
C THR A 85 13.19 4.81 3.93
N THR A 86 12.59 3.64 3.74
CA THR A 86 11.30 3.29 4.32
C THR A 86 11.35 1.94 5.04
N ASP A 87 10.34 1.68 5.87
CA ASP A 87 10.16 0.44 6.62
C ASP A 87 8.72 -0.05 6.50
N LEU A 88 8.58 -1.35 6.27
CA LEU A 88 7.30 -2.06 6.19
C LEU A 88 6.61 -2.20 7.56
N LEU A 89 7.29 -1.92 8.67
CA LEU A 89 6.68 -1.97 10.01
C LEU A 89 5.86 -0.72 10.36
N THR A 90 5.90 0.31 9.53
CA THR A 90 5.11 1.54 9.73
C THR A 90 3.60 1.31 9.54
N ASP A 91 2.79 2.29 9.96
CA ASP A 91 1.32 2.22 9.82
C ASP A 91 0.87 2.22 8.35
N ASN A 92 1.73 2.69 7.44
CA ASN A 92 1.52 2.68 6.00
C ASN A 92 1.36 1.27 5.41
N PHE A 93 1.82 0.22 6.09
CA PHE A 93 1.87 -1.14 5.52
C PHE A 93 1.17 -2.19 6.41
N VAL A 94 0.20 -1.78 7.23
CA VAL A 94 -0.52 -2.74 8.09
C VAL A 94 -1.25 -3.80 7.28
N GLY A 95 -1.90 -3.45 6.16
CA GLY A 95 -2.54 -4.44 5.28
C GLY A 95 -1.57 -5.46 4.66
N PHE A 96 -0.28 -5.13 4.53
CA PHE A 96 0.78 -6.04 4.08
C PHE A 96 1.22 -7.02 5.17
N ARG A 97 1.16 -6.61 6.44
CA ARG A 97 1.65 -7.40 7.59
C ARG A 97 0.57 -8.22 8.31
N ALA A 98 -0.68 -8.12 7.86
CA ALA A 98 -1.85 -8.70 8.51
C ALA A 98 -2.13 -10.15 8.12
#